data_AF-A0A2S2CUH2-F1
#
_entry.id   AF-A0A2S2CUH2-F1
#
_cell.length_a   1.000
_cell.length_b   1.000
_cell.length_c   1.000
_cell.angle_alpha   90.00
_cell.angle_beta   90.00
_cell.angle_gamma   90.00
#
_symmetry.space_group_name_H-M   'P 1'
#
loop_
_entity.id
_entity.type
_entity.pdbx_description
1 polymer ?
#
loop_
_entity_poly.entity_id
_entity_poly.type
_entity_poly.pdbx_seq_one_letter_code
_entity_poly.pdbx_strand_id
1 'polypeptide(L)'
;MGNPLVVPNLPTHKLPKENWRSRLKRVLARFNIGARSAETSLRWKLYDTIQATMASVSPAVTLLAERRAPAKRGLSVPIVMVRHPYHLRHVFEMLPRIPDTLGPERRFLELLLSRILKRYGEQMAMMKGSAFSFEHEAREYFVNGYRMEKQLKKITSPDERFAALQAIFNHYFHGRNYYYYALLRREKLASDNKLFMYFSRAVYFMARVDWNGELLEKPSPRSLPTRDDMVFFVQRDKSVLTRYRSDQDFQRQIKSVLEAFPA
;
A
#
# COMPACT_ATOMS: atom_id res chain seq x y z
N MET A 1 12.60 -1.90 -18.38
CA MET A 1 11.46 -1.23 -17.69
C MET A 1 10.29 -1.21 -18.65
N GLY A 2 9.13 -1.73 -18.24
CA GLY A 2 8.03 -2.10 -19.13
C GLY A 2 7.09 -0.95 -19.55
N ASN A 3 6.16 -1.30 -20.44
CA ASN A 3 5.10 -0.43 -20.95
C ASN A 3 4.30 0.24 -19.82
N PRO A 4 3.80 1.48 -20.02
CA PRO A 4 2.93 2.13 -19.05
C PRO A 4 1.68 1.29 -18.72
N LEU A 5 1.27 1.34 -17.46
CA LEU A 5 0.05 0.69 -16.98
C LEU A 5 -1.17 1.51 -17.42
N VAL A 6 -1.79 1.06 -18.50
CA VAL A 6 -3.06 1.59 -18.99
C VAL A 6 -4.19 0.69 -18.51
N VAL A 7 -5.13 1.26 -17.74
CA VAL A 7 -6.33 0.55 -17.30
C VAL A 7 -7.52 0.96 -18.18
N PRO A 8 -7.99 0.08 -19.09
CA PRO A 8 -9.20 0.35 -19.85
C PRO A 8 -10.43 0.30 -18.92
N ASN A 9 -11.48 1.04 -19.29
CA ASN A 9 -12.78 1.01 -18.60
C ASN A 9 -12.69 1.30 -17.10
N LEU A 10 -12.23 2.50 -16.73
CA LEU A 10 -12.16 2.92 -15.32
C LEU A 10 -13.53 2.86 -14.62
N PRO A 11 -13.60 2.57 -13.31
CA PRO A 11 -14.86 2.37 -12.58
C PRO A 11 -15.63 3.67 -12.29
N THR A 12 -15.66 4.62 -13.22
CA THR A 12 -16.17 6.00 -13.07
C THR A 12 -17.57 6.09 -12.44
N HIS A 13 -18.47 5.16 -12.76
CA HIS A 13 -19.84 5.13 -12.25
C HIS A 13 -19.96 4.91 -10.73
N LYS A 14 -18.94 4.36 -10.08
CA LYS A 14 -18.96 4.06 -8.63
C LYS A 14 -18.45 5.22 -7.78
N LEU A 15 -17.96 6.31 -8.39
CA LEU A 15 -17.41 7.43 -7.66
C LEU A 15 -18.55 8.20 -6.98
N PRO A 16 -18.55 8.36 -5.64
CA PRO A 16 -19.53 9.20 -4.98
C PRO A 16 -19.47 10.61 -5.56
N LYS A 17 -20.62 11.19 -5.95
CA LYS A 17 -20.64 12.54 -6.55
C LYS A 17 -20.37 13.58 -5.46
N GLU A 18 -19.45 14.50 -5.72
CA GLU A 18 -19.23 15.62 -4.81
C GLU A 18 -20.44 16.56 -4.81
N ASN A 19 -21.05 16.80 -3.65
CA ASN A 19 -22.20 17.68 -3.49
C ASN A 19 -21.88 19.13 -3.92
N TRP A 20 -22.84 19.84 -4.53
CA TRP A 20 -22.67 21.24 -4.93
C TRP A 20 -22.21 22.14 -3.76
N ARG A 21 -22.79 21.93 -2.56
CA ARG A 21 -22.37 22.62 -1.34
C ARG A 21 -20.90 22.38 -0.97
N SER A 22 -20.37 21.17 -1.22
CA SER A 22 -18.95 20.85 -1.01
C SER A 22 -18.07 21.61 -2.00
N ARG A 23 -18.48 21.66 -3.28
CA ARG A 23 -17.76 22.42 -4.31
C ARG A 23 -17.72 23.91 -3.99
N LEU A 24 -18.84 24.50 -3.55
CA LEU A 24 -18.90 25.90 -3.13
C LEU A 24 -17.98 26.16 -1.92
N LYS A 25 -18.04 25.32 -0.88
CA LYS A 25 -17.15 25.40 0.28
C LYS A 25 -15.68 25.30 -0.12
N ARG A 26 -15.34 24.47 -1.11
CA ARG A 26 -13.99 24.31 -1.64
C ARG A 26 -13.50 25.56 -2.37
N VAL A 27 -14.38 26.24 -3.10
CA VAL A 27 -14.06 27.53 -3.75
C VAL A 27 -13.84 28.62 -2.70
N LEU A 28 -14.75 28.77 -1.73
CA LEU A 28 -14.61 29.74 -0.63
C LEU A 28 -13.36 29.49 0.21
N ALA A 29 -13.05 28.22 0.46
CA ALA A 29 -11.83 27.80 1.12
C ALA A 29 -10.58 28.32 0.40
N ARG A 30 -10.51 28.30 -0.94
CA ARG A 30 -9.34 28.84 -1.67
C ARG A 30 -9.08 30.32 -1.41
N PHE A 31 -10.09 31.07 -0.99
CA PHE A 31 -9.98 32.48 -0.59
C PHE A 31 -9.83 32.68 0.93
N ASN A 32 -9.55 31.59 1.68
CA ASN A 32 -9.47 31.58 3.14
C ASN A 32 -10.76 32.03 3.87
N ILE A 33 -11.91 31.89 3.21
CA ILE A 33 -13.22 32.24 3.79
C ILE A 33 -13.87 30.98 4.39
N GLY A 34 -14.02 30.97 5.72
CA GLY A 34 -14.79 29.97 6.47
C GLY A 34 -13.97 28.88 7.18
N ALA A 35 -14.51 28.38 8.30
CA ALA A 35 -13.93 27.27 9.05
C ALA A 35 -14.08 25.93 8.31
N ARG A 36 -13.01 25.12 8.30
CA ARG A 36 -12.97 23.81 7.62
C ARG A 36 -12.91 22.70 8.66
N SER A 37 -13.80 21.73 8.57
CA SER A 37 -13.62 20.49 9.34
C SER A 37 -12.49 19.65 8.73
N ALA A 38 -11.72 18.98 9.58
CA ALA A 38 -10.64 18.07 9.15
C ALA A 38 -11.16 17.00 8.18
N GLU A 39 -12.35 16.47 8.44
CA GLU A 39 -13.01 15.48 7.58
C GLU A 39 -13.35 16.03 6.18
N THR A 40 -13.84 17.26 6.07
CA THR A 40 -14.14 17.88 4.77
C THR A 40 -12.86 18.07 3.95
N SER A 41 -11.78 18.50 4.61
CA SER A 41 -10.47 18.63 3.97
C SER A 41 -9.91 17.28 3.51
N LEU A 42 -10.07 16.23 4.32
CA LEU A 42 -9.68 14.87 3.96
C LEU A 42 -10.48 14.35 2.76
N ARG A 43 -11.80 14.55 2.75
CA ARG A 43 -12.67 14.18 1.63
C ARG A 43 -12.20 14.85 0.33
N TRP A 44 -11.91 16.15 0.36
CA TRP A 44 -11.36 16.87 -0.79
C TRP A 44 -10.03 16.26 -1.27
N LYS A 45 -9.10 15.99 -0.35
CA LYS A 45 -7.84 15.33 -0.67
C LYS A 45 -8.05 13.96 -1.30
N LEU A 46 -9.03 13.18 -0.83
CA LEU A 46 -9.39 11.88 -1.41
C LEU A 46 -9.92 12.03 -2.82
N TYR A 47 -10.83 12.98 -3.07
CA TYR A 47 -11.30 13.25 -4.42
C TYR A 47 -10.15 13.61 -5.37
N ASP A 48 -9.23 14.47 -4.93
CA ASP A 48 -8.08 14.85 -5.75
C ASP A 48 -7.15 13.65 -6.01
N THR A 49 -6.92 12.82 -5.00
CA THR A 49 -6.12 11.59 -5.10
C THR A 49 -6.76 10.60 -6.07
N ILE A 50 -8.08 10.42 -6.00
CA ILE A 50 -8.82 9.55 -6.91
C ILE A 50 -8.70 10.05 -8.34
N GLN A 51 -8.95 11.34 -8.58
CA GLN A 51 -8.86 11.93 -9.92
C GLN A 51 -7.44 11.84 -10.48
N ALA A 52 -6.43 12.15 -9.65
CA ALA A 52 -5.03 12.03 -10.04
C ALA A 52 -4.65 10.58 -10.36
N THR A 53 -5.10 9.61 -9.56
CA THR A 53 -4.84 8.17 -9.78
C THR A 53 -5.50 7.71 -11.07
N MET A 54 -6.76 8.07 -11.31
CA MET A 54 -7.49 7.73 -12.54
C MET A 54 -6.82 8.32 -13.78
N ALA A 55 -6.43 9.59 -13.72
CA ALA A 55 -5.70 10.24 -14.80
C ALA A 55 -4.36 9.52 -15.06
N SER A 56 -3.61 9.22 -13.99
CA SER A 56 -2.27 8.59 -14.04
C SER A 56 -2.24 7.23 -14.76
N VAL A 57 -3.37 6.52 -14.80
CA VAL A 57 -3.51 5.20 -15.48
C VAL A 57 -4.41 5.26 -16.72
N SER A 58 -4.80 6.45 -17.16
CA SER A 58 -5.67 6.65 -18.31
C SER A 58 -4.89 6.62 -19.64
N PRO A 59 -5.51 6.14 -20.75
CA PRO A 59 -4.88 6.15 -22.07
C PRO A 59 -4.44 7.55 -22.52
N ALA A 60 -5.24 8.58 -22.19
CA ALA A 60 -4.95 9.96 -22.57
C ALA A 60 -3.66 10.46 -21.94
N VAL A 61 -3.41 10.18 -20.66
CA VAL A 61 -2.16 10.58 -19.98
C VAL A 61 -0.96 9.81 -20.53
N THR A 62 -1.12 8.54 -20.91
CA THR A 62 -0.01 7.77 -21.49
C THR A 62 0.33 8.23 -22.92
N LEU A 63 -0.67 8.56 -23.75
CA LEU A 63 -0.47 9.10 -25.10
C LEU A 63 0.06 10.54 -25.09
N LEU A 64 -0.41 11.38 -24.15
CA LEU A 64 0.11 12.74 -23.96
C LEU A 64 1.51 12.76 -23.36
N ALA A 65 1.91 11.75 -22.60
CA ALA A 65 3.29 11.64 -22.10
C ALA A 65 4.31 11.36 -23.23
N GLU A 66 3.91 10.67 -24.30
CA GLU A 66 4.71 10.50 -25.51
C GLU A 66 4.87 11.83 -26.29
N ARG A 67 3.91 12.75 -26.13
CA ARG A 67 3.92 14.11 -26.70
C ARG A 67 3.97 15.17 -25.60
N ARG A 68 5.11 15.28 -24.91
CA ARG A 68 5.42 16.23 -23.81
C ARG A 68 4.46 17.45 -23.70
N ALA A 69 3.53 17.40 -22.74
CA ALA A 69 3.06 18.56 -21.97
C ALA A 69 2.41 18.10 -20.64
N PRO A 70 2.76 18.69 -19.48
CA PRO A 70 2.09 18.38 -18.23
C PRO A 70 0.74 19.12 -18.18
N ALA A 71 -0.36 18.37 -18.27
CA ALA A 71 -1.70 18.91 -18.03
C ALA A 71 -1.84 19.33 -16.55
N LYS A 72 -1.44 20.56 -16.21
CA LYS A 72 -1.80 21.22 -14.96
C LYS A 72 -3.23 21.73 -15.06
N ARG A 73 -4.14 21.19 -14.23
CA ARG A 73 -5.28 21.96 -13.68
C ARG A 73 -5.62 21.50 -12.26
N GLY A 74 -5.29 22.34 -11.27
CA GLY A 74 -6.00 22.48 -9.98
C GLY A 74 -6.02 21.33 -8.97
N LEU A 75 -5.36 20.19 -9.20
CA LEU A 75 -5.29 19.06 -8.27
C LEU A 75 -4.16 19.23 -7.26
N SER A 76 -4.39 18.80 -6.02
CA SER A 76 -3.38 18.79 -4.94
C SER A 76 -2.37 17.64 -5.04
N VAL A 77 -2.62 16.66 -5.91
CA VAL A 77 -1.80 15.45 -6.09
C VAL A 77 -1.26 15.39 -7.53
N PRO A 78 0.04 15.12 -7.74
CA PRO A 78 0.63 15.06 -9.07
C PRO A 78 0.09 13.87 -9.88
N ILE A 79 -0.06 14.08 -11.19
CA ILE A 79 -0.39 13.03 -12.15
C ILE A 79 0.93 12.44 -12.66
N VAL A 80 1.09 11.12 -12.58
CA VAL A 80 2.34 10.42 -12.94
C VAL A 80 2.04 9.26 -13.86
N MET A 81 2.88 9.02 -14.86
CA MET A 81 2.79 7.81 -15.66
C MET A 81 3.14 6.58 -14.80
N VAL A 82 2.15 5.73 -14.55
CA VAL A 82 2.34 4.53 -13.71
C VAL A 82 2.96 3.43 -14.57
N ARG A 83 4.12 2.92 -14.18
CA ARG A 83 4.75 1.72 -14.79
C ARG A 83 4.82 0.56 -13.82
N HIS A 84 4.87 0.88 -12.53
CA HIS A 84 4.85 -0.09 -11.43
C HIS A 84 3.89 0.44 -10.35
N PRO A 85 3.18 -0.43 -9.61
CA PRO A 85 2.34 -0.03 -8.48
C PRO A 85 3.04 0.86 -7.44
N TYR A 86 4.37 0.78 -7.32
CA TYR A 86 5.17 1.65 -6.44
C TYR A 86 5.00 3.14 -6.73
N HIS A 87 4.69 3.54 -7.96
CA HIS A 87 4.41 4.97 -8.27
C HIS A 87 3.16 5.47 -7.53
N LEU A 88 2.26 4.57 -7.15
CA LEU A 88 1.04 4.86 -6.39
C LEU A 88 1.18 4.54 -4.90
N ARG A 89 2.41 4.35 -4.38
CA ARG A 89 2.67 4.02 -2.97
C ARG A 89 1.93 4.94 -1.99
N HIS A 90 1.94 6.25 -2.25
CA HIS A 90 1.24 7.24 -1.44
C HIS A 90 -0.28 6.98 -1.33
N VAL A 91 -0.89 6.40 -2.38
CA VAL A 91 -2.30 6.03 -2.41
C VAL A 91 -2.54 4.78 -1.55
N PHE A 92 -1.65 3.79 -1.67
CA PHE A 92 -1.68 2.58 -0.86
C PHE A 92 -1.51 2.88 0.63
N GLU A 93 -0.56 3.73 1.02
CA GLU A 93 -0.32 4.10 2.42
C GLU A 93 -1.46 4.94 3.02
N MET A 94 -2.27 5.60 2.18
CA MET A 94 -3.42 6.37 2.64
C MET A 94 -4.62 5.48 3.00
N LEU A 95 -4.83 4.36 2.30
CA LEU A 95 -6.03 3.53 2.41
C LEU A 95 -6.37 3.08 3.85
N PRO A 96 -5.43 2.54 4.65
CA PRO A 96 -5.72 2.13 6.03
C PRO A 96 -6.17 3.29 6.93
N ARG A 97 -5.70 4.51 6.64
CA ARG A 97 -5.93 5.73 7.42
C ARG A 97 -7.24 6.44 7.07
N ILE A 98 -8.02 5.93 6.11
CA ILE A 98 -9.29 6.53 5.73
C ILE A 98 -10.37 6.10 6.74
N PRO A 99 -10.99 7.05 7.46
CA PRO A 99 -12.02 6.74 8.45
C PRO A 99 -13.26 6.13 7.80
N ASP A 100 -14.02 5.36 8.57
CA ASP A 100 -15.21 4.67 8.08
C ASP A 100 -16.32 5.60 7.58
N THR A 101 -16.35 6.86 8.05
CA THR A 101 -17.26 7.91 7.55
C THR A 101 -17.03 8.23 6.07
N LEU A 102 -15.83 7.97 5.55
CA LEU A 102 -15.43 8.09 4.14
C LEU A 102 -15.33 6.71 3.45
N GLY A 103 -16.08 5.73 3.97
CA GLY A 103 -16.15 4.36 3.47
C GLY A 103 -16.46 4.24 1.97
N PRO A 104 -17.39 5.02 1.39
CA PRO A 104 -17.65 5.00 -0.05
C PRO A 104 -16.42 5.38 -0.90
N GLU A 105 -15.71 6.44 -0.53
CA GLU A 105 -14.49 6.90 -1.18
C GLU A 105 -13.36 5.87 -1.01
N ARG A 106 -13.20 5.29 0.18
CA ARG A 106 -12.25 4.19 0.45
C ARG A 106 -12.52 2.99 -0.47
N ARG A 107 -13.78 2.54 -0.55
CA ARG A 107 -14.19 1.41 -1.39
C ARG A 107 -13.94 1.68 -2.87
N PHE A 108 -14.20 2.91 -3.33
CA PHE A 108 -13.89 3.30 -4.71
C PHE A 108 -12.39 3.18 -4.99
N LEU A 109 -11.56 3.70 -4.10
CA LEU A 109 -10.11 3.67 -4.24
C LEU A 109 -9.58 2.23 -4.22
N GLU A 110 -10.09 1.37 -3.34
CA GLU A 110 -9.78 -0.07 -3.33
C GLU A 110 -10.13 -0.74 -4.67
N LEU A 111 -11.31 -0.44 -5.24
CA LEU A 111 -11.73 -0.99 -6.54
C LEU A 111 -10.82 -0.50 -7.68
N LEU A 112 -10.45 0.77 -7.67
CA LEU A 112 -9.54 1.37 -8.66
C LEU A 112 -8.16 0.70 -8.58
N LEU A 113 -7.58 0.61 -7.38
CA LEU A 113 -6.27 -0.01 -7.17
C LEU A 113 -6.31 -1.51 -7.50
N SER A 114 -7.37 -2.22 -7.16
CA SER A 114 -7.55 -3.63 -7.53
C SER A 114 -7.51 -3.84 -9.05
N ARG A 115 -8.14 -2.94 -9.83
CA ARG A 115 -8.06 -2.98 -11.30
C ARG A 115 -6.66 -2.69 -11.83
N ILE A 116 -5.97 -1.70 -11.25
CA ILE A 116 -4.59 -1.37 -11.61
C ILE A 116 -3.67 -2.57 -11.34
N LEU A 117 -3.80 -3.20 -10.17
CA LEU A 117 -3.02 -4.37 -9.78
C LEU A 117 -3.33 -5.59 -10.65
N LYS A 118 -4.60 -5.80 -11.03
CA LYS A 118 -4.97 -6.86 -11.99
C LYS A 118 -4.26 -6.65 -13.33
N ARG A 119 -4.29 -5.41 -13.85
CA ARG A 119 -3.62 -5.08 -15.12
C ARG A 119 -2.11 -5.24 -15.05
N TYR A 120 -1.50 -4.82 -13.95
CA TYR A 120 -0.07 -5.04 -13.71
C TYR A 120 0.27 -6.53 -13.66
N GLY A 121 -0.55 -7.34 -12.98
CA GLY A 121 -0.36 -8.79 -12.95
C GLY A 121 -0.46 -9.43 -14.33
N GLU A 122 -1.39 -8.99 -15.17
CA GLU A 122 -1.49 -9.43 -16.58
C GLU A 122 -0.22 -9.08 -17.37
N GLN A 123 0.26 -7.84 -17.26
CA GLN A 123 1.48 -7.39 -17.93
C GLN A 123 2.72 -8.16 -17.46
N MET A 124 2.85 -8.37 -16.15
CA MET A 124 3.97 -9.15 -15.60
C MET A 124 3.90 -10.62 -16.01
N ALA A 125 2.70 -11.21 -16.08
CA ALA A 125 2.54 -12.57 -16.54
C ALA A 125 2.99 -12.74 -18.00
N MET A 126 2.65 -11.78 -18.86
CA MET A 126 3.13 -11.75 -20.25
C MET A 126 4.66 -11.61 -20.34
N MET A 127 5.25 -10.72 -19.53
CA MET A 127 6.70 -10.50 -19.53
C MET A 127 7.49 -11.70 -18.98
N LYS A 128 6.98 -12.36 -17.92
CA LYS A 128 7.62 -13.51 -17.27
C LYS A 128 7.36 -14.83 -18.01
N GLY A 129 6.39 -14.86 -18.93
CA GLY A 129 5.93 -16.08 -19.60
C GLY A 129 5.23 -17.08 -18.68
N SER A 130 4.81 -16.66 -17.48
CA SER A 130 4.20 -17.52 -16.46
C SER A 130 3.20 -16.74 -15.60
N ALA A 131 2.33 -17.45 -14.89
CA ALA A 131 1.34 -16.81 -14.03
C ALA A 131 2.01 -15.96 -12.93
N PHE A 132 1.67 -14.68 -12.87
CA PHE A 132 2.18 -13.77 -11.85
C PHE A 132 1.23 -13.69 -10.64
N SER A 133 1.77 -13.99 -9.46
CA SER A 133 1.08 -13.93 -8.18
C SER A 133 1.83 -13.03 -7.21
N PHE A 134 1.12 -12.06 -6.66
CA PHE A 134 1.66 -11.18 -5.63
C PHE A 134 1.91 -11.93 -4.32
N GLU A 135 1.09 -12.93 -3.99
CA GLU A 135 1.32 -13.81 -2.85
C GLU A 135 2.69 -14.49 -2.93
N HIS A 136 2.99 -15.10 -4.08
CA HIS A 136 4.24 -15.82 -4.28
C HIS A 136 5.43 -14.87 -4.14
N GLU A 137 5.40 -13.73 -4.83
CA GLU A 137 6.48 -12.73 -4.74
C GLU A 137 6.65 -12.24 -3.29
N ALA A 138 5.56 -11.92 -2.58
CA ALA A 138 5.62 -11.48 -1.19
C ALA A 138 6.32 -12.52 -0.30
N ARG A 139 5.97 -13.80 -0.46
CA ARG A 139 6.57 -14.91 0.28
C ARG A 139 8.07 -15.00 0.03
N GLU A 140 8.50 -14.99 -1.23
CA GLU A 140 9.93 -15.08 -1.60
C GLU A 140 10.72 -13.92 -0.97
N TYR A 141 10.20 -12.69 -1.06
CA TYR A 141 10.82 -11.52 -0.42
C TYR A 141 10.92 -11.66 1.11
N PHE A 142 9.87 -12.14 1.78
CA PHE A 142 9.92 -12.35 3.23
C PHE A 142 10.90 -13.43 3.65
N VAL A 143 10.93 -14.56 2.92
CA VAL A 143 11.86 -15.67 3.20
C VAL A 143 13.31 -15.24 2.99
N ASN A 144 13.59 -14.53 1.91
CA ASN A 144 14.93 -14.00 1.63
C ASN A 144 15.38 -12.99 2.69
N GLY A 145 14.51 -12.04 3.05
CA GLY A 145 14.79 -11.08 4.12
C GLY A 145 15.08 -11.78 5.46
N TYR A 146 14.29 -12.79 5.83
CA TYR A 146 14.50 -13.56 7.06
C TYR A 146 15.78 -14.40 7.04
N ARG A 147 16.14 -14.98 5.89
CA ARG A 147 17.40 -15.71 5.72
C ARG A 147 18.60 -14.79 5.94
N MET A 148 18.56 -13.59 5.38
CA MET A 148 19.61 -12.57 5.56
C MET A 148 19.65 -12.06 7.00
N GLU A 149 18.49 -11.83 7.62
CA GLU A 149 18.39 -11.41 9.03
C GLU A 149 19.11 -12.40 9.97
N LYS A 150 18.96 -13.71 9.74
CA LYS A 150 19.68 -14.74 10.52
C LYS A 150 21.19 -14.66 10.39
N GLN A 151 21.69 -14.21 9.25
CA GLN A 151 23.12 -14.10 8.97
C GLN A 151 23.71 -12.80 9.53
N LEU A 152 22.90 -11.79 9.84
CA LEU A 152 23.33 -10.49 10.33
C LEU A 152 24.24 -10.57 11.57
N LYS A 153 23.97 -11.51 12.49
CA LYS A 153 24.78 -11.70 13.70
C LYS A 153 26.23 -12.13 13.42
N LYS A 154 26.51 -12.66 12.23
CA LYS A 154 27.84 -13.12 11.81
C LYS A 154 28.67 -12.00 11.17
N ILE A 155 28.06 -10.87 10.86
CA ILE A 155 28.71 -9.75 10.20
C ILE A 155 29.27 -8.83 11.27
N THR A 156 30.59 -8.73 11.33
CA THR A 156 31.31 -7.91 12.31
C THR A 156 31.70 -6.54 11.74
N SER A 157 31.88 -6.44 10.42
CA SER A 157 32.22 -5.18 9.75
C SER A 157 31.02 -4.20 9.73
N PRO A 158 31.19 -2.94 10.19
CA PRO A 158 30.12 -1.94 10.17
C PRO A 158 29.56 -1.66 8.78
N ASP A 159 30.41 -1.55 7.76
CA ASP A 159 29.99 -1.24 6.38
C ASP A 159 29.19 -2.39 5.76
N GLU A 160 29.67 -3.62 5.96
CA GLU A 160 28.95 -4.81 5.52
C GLU A 160 27.62 -4.97 6.26
N ARG A 161 27.60 -4.61 7.55
CA ARG A 161 26.38 -4.65 8.36
C ARG A 161 25.37 -3.62 7.87
N PHE A 162 25.80 -2.41 7.53
CA PHE A 162 24.94 -1.39 6.93
C PHE A 162 24.35 -1.87 5.59
N ALA A 163 25.20 -2.38 4.69
CA ALA A 163 24.76 -2.90 3.40
C ALA A 163 23.77 -4.08 3.55
N ALA A 164 24.05 -4.99 4.48
CA ALA A 164 23.16 -6.11 4.80
C ALA A 164 21.82 -5.63 5.36
N LEU A 165 21.81 -4.65 6.27
CA LEU A 165 20.60 -4.06 6.81
C LEU A 165 19.75 -3.40 5.73
N GLN A 166 20.38 -2.64 4.82
CA GLN A 166 19.69 -2.03 3.69
C GLN A 166 19.08 -3.09 2.75
N ALA A 167 19.81 -4.19 2.50
CA ALA A 167 19.30 -5.29 1.69
C ALA A 167 18.10 -5.98 2.35
N ILE A 168 18.18 -6.29 3.65
CA ILE A 168 17.06 -6.86 4.42
C ILE A 168 15.86 -5.91 4.39
N PHE A 169 16.09 -4.62 4.63
CA PHE A 169 15.05 -3.59 4.58
C PHE A 169 14.37 -3.57 3.21
N ASN A 170 15.13 -3.61 2.12
CA ASN A 170 14.58 -3.62 0.76
C ASN A 170 13.74 -4.89 0.50
N HIS A 171 14.20 -6.06 0.95
CA HIS A 171 13.42 -7.29 0.82
C HIS A 171 12.09 -7.20 1.58
N TYR A 172 12.12 -6.77 2.84
CA TYR A 172 10.91 -6.57 3.64
C TYR A 172 10.01 -5.48 3.09
N PHE A 173 10.57 -4.39 2.58
CA PHE A 173 9.84 -3.33 1.92
C PHE A 173 9.06 -3.87 0.71
N HIS A 174 9.69 -4.66 -0.16
CA HIS A 174 9.03 -5.26 -1.31
C HIS A 174 8.00 -6.31 -0.89
N GLY A 175 8.35 -7.21 0.04
CA GLY A 175 7.44 -8.22 0.57
C GLY A 175 6.18 -7.61 1.18
N ARG A 176 6.34 -6.53 1.97
CA ARG A 176 5.24 -5.76 2.58
C ARG A 176 4.27 -5.23 1.53
N ASN A 177 4.80 -4.61 0.48
CA ASN A 177 3.97 -4.05 -0.59
C ASN A 177 3.28 -5.14 -1.41
N TYR A 178 3.99 -6.21 -1.78
CA TYR A 178 3.40 -7.31 -2.54
C TYR A 178 2.32 -8.05 -1.75
N TYR A 179 2.51 -8.26 -0.44
CA TYR A 179 1.46 -8.80 0.42
C TYR A 179 0.21 -7.91 0.39
N TYR A 180 0.40 -6.60 0.51
CA TYR A 180 -0.74 -5.68 0.43
C TYR A 180 -1.42 -5.70 -0.95
N TYR A 181 -0.64 -5.80 -2.03
CA TYR A 181 -1.19 -5.92 -3.38
C TYR A 181 -1.99 -7.22 -3.56
N ALA A 182 -1.53 -8.33 -2.98
CA ALA A 182 -2.25 -9.59 -3.00
C ALA A 182 -3.62 -9.46 -2.31
N LEU A 183 -3.68 -8.78 -1.17
CA LEU A 183 -4.93 -8.50 -0.44
C LEU A 183 -5.90 -7.63 -1.27
N LEU A 184 -5.41 -6.56 -1.88
CA LEU A 184 -6.26 -5.65 -2.69
C LEU A 184 -6.72 -6.29 -4.00
N ARG A 185 -5.90 -7.13 -4.62
CA ARG A 185 -6.30 -7.95 -5.76
C ARG A 185 -7.22 -9.11 -5.37
N ARG A 186 -7.36 -9.39 -4.06
CA ARG A 186 -8.13 -10.52 -3.50
C ARG A 186 -7.63 -11.87 -4.04
N GLU A 187 -6.31 -12.03 -4.11
CA GLU A 187 -5.71 -13.33 -4.44
C GLU A 187 -6.12 -14.38 -3.40
N LYS A 188 -6.21 -15.64 -3.84
CA LYS A 188 -6.52 -16.76 -2.95
C LYS A 188 -5.27 -17.17 -2.19
N LEU A 189 -5.03 -16.49 -1.08
CA LEU A 189 -3.91 -16.78 -0.19
C LEU A 189 -4.03 -18.18 0.41
N ALA A 190 -2.95 -18.95 0.39
CA ALA A 190 -2.91 -20.24 1.05
C ALA A 190 -2.93 -20.05 2.58
N SER A 191 -3.71 -20.87 3.30
CA SER A 191 -3.93 -20.72 4.76
C SER A 191 -2.79 -21.27 5.62
N ASP A 192 -1.96 -22.12 5.04
CA ASP A 192 -0.69 -22.61 5.57
C ASP A 192 0.41 -21.54 5.50
N ASN A 193 0.38 -20.73 4.44
CA ASN A 193 1.26 -19.57 4.28
C ASN A 193 0.91 -18.52 5.34
N LYS A 194 1.66 -18.52 6.46
CA LYS A 194 1.57 -17.54 7.56
C LYS A 194 2.03 -16.13 7.14
N LEU A 195 1.59 -15.63 5.99
CA LEU A 195 2.05 -14.39 5.37
C LEU A 195 1.80 -13.17 6.24
N PHE A 196 0.67 -13.11 6.95
CA PHE A 196 0.43 -12.04 7.91
C PHE A 196 1.48 -12.00 9.04
N MET A 197 1.95 -13.17 9.49
CA MET A 197 3.01 -13.26 10.51
C MET A 197 4.35 -12.80 9.95
N TYR A 198 4.66 -13.14 8.70
CA TYR A 198 5.86 -12.62 8.04
C TYR A 198 5.78 -11.11 7.79
N PHE A 199 4.62 -10.62 7.37
CA PHE A 199 4.33 -9.20 7.18
C PHE A 199 4.51 -8.41 8.48
N SER A 200 3.88 -8.84 9.58
CA SER A 200 4.01 -8.16 10.87
C SER A 200 5.45 -8.14 11.39
N ARG A 201 6.17 -9.27 11.29
CA ARG A 201 7.60 -9.34 11.61
C ARG A 201 8.42 -8.36 10.76
N ALA A 202 8.19 -8.35 9.44
CA ALA A 202 8.90 -7.48 8.50
C ALA A 202 8.67 -6.01 8.84
N VAL A 203 7.42 -5.61 9.11
CA VAL A 203 7.07 -4.24 9.54
C VAL A 203 7.79 -3.88 10.84
N TYR A 204 7.79 -4.78 11.83
CA TYR A 204 8.47 -4.56 13.10
C TYR A 204 9.98 -4.42 12.93
N PHE A 205 10.60 -5.27 12.11
CA PHE A 205 12.02 -5.18 11.80
C PHE A 205 12.37 -3.85 11.11
N MET A 206 11.61 -3.47 10.07
CA MET A 206 11.83 -2.22 9.36
C MET A 206 11.72 -1.00 10.29
N ALA A 207 10.86 -1.05 11.30
CA ALA A 207 10.73 0.01 12.30
C ALA A 207 11.91 0.10 13.27
N ARG A 208 12.75 -0.94 13.36
CA ARG A 208 13.99 -0.96 14.16
C ARG A 208 15.22 -0.47 13.42
N VAL A 209 15.16 -0.36 12.09
CA VAL A 209 16.27 0.18 11.30
C VAL A 209 16.20 1.69 11.40
N ASP A 210 17.20 2.29 12.06
CA ASP A 210 17.27 3.73 12.22
C ASP A 210 17.90 4.39 10.98
N TRP A 211 17.77 5.71 10.85
CA TRP A 211 18.28 6.47 9.70
C TRP A 211 19.80 6.43 9.57
N ASN A 212 20.52 6.22 10.67
CA ASN A 212 21.97 6.01 10.71
C ASN A 212 22.38 4.59 10.26
N GLY A 213 21.40 3.72 9.95
CA GLY A 213 21.63 2.34 9.54
C GLY A 213 22.00 1.39 10.67
N GLU A 214 21.75 1.77 11.92
CA GLU A 214 21.84 0.88 13.06
C GLU A 214 20.52 0.12 13.30
N LEU A 215 20.64 -1.06 13.91
CA LEU A 215 19.49 -1.86 14.30
C LEU A 215 19.20 -1.63 15.77
N LEU A 216 18.13 -0.89 16.06
CA LEU A 216 17.66 -0.61 17.41
C LEU A 216 17.18 -1.89 18.12
N GLU A 217 17.27 -1.90 19.45
CA GLU A 217 16.69 -2.97 20.27
C GLU A 217 15.17 -2.97 20.20
N LYS A 218 14.57 -1.79 20.24
CA LYS A 218 13.12 -1.55 20.16
C LYS A 218 12.79 -0.76 18.90
N PRO A 219 11.64 -1.03 18.27
CA PRO A 219 11.20 -0.29 17.09
C PRO A 219 10.91 1.17 17.44
N SER A 220 11.14 2.07 16.50
CA SER A 220 10.74 3.47 16.64
C SER A 220 9.20 3.58 16.63
N PRO A 221 8.58 4.16 17.67
CA PRO A 221 7.11 4.27 17.73
C PRO A 221 6.52 5.08 16.57
N ARG A 222 7.29 6.00 15.99
CA ARG A 222 6.85 6.84 14.87
C ARG A 222 6.82 6.11 13.53
N SER A 223 7.63 5.06 13.37
CA SER A 223 7.71 4.27 12.13
C SER A 223 6.80 3.05 12.16
N LEU A 224 6.33 2.65 13.35
CA LEU A 224 5.34 1.59 13.49
C LEU A 224 3.95 2.07 13.02
N PRO A 225 3.22 1.22 12.29
CA PRO A 225 1.80 1.43 12.07
C PRO A 225 1.03 1.26 13.39
N THR A 226 -0.15 1.87 13.46
CA THR A 226 -1.06 1.69 14.60
C THR A 226 -1.65 0.28 14.60
N ARG A 227 -2.21 -0.13 15.73
CA ARG A 227 -2.93 -1.40 15.85
C ARG A 227 -4.12 -1.44 14.90
N ASP A 228 -4.82 -0.33 14.73
CA ASP A 228 -5.94 -0.23 13.79
C ASP A 228 -5.50 -0.43 12.34
N ASP A 229 -4.34 0.13 11.95
CA ASP A 229 -3.74 -0.14 10.64
C ASP A 229 -3.43 -1.64 10.48
N MET A 230 -2.96 -2.32 11.52
CA MET A 230 -2.67 -3.76 11.46
C MET A 230 -3.96 -4.60 11.38
N VAL A 231 -5.00 -4.22 12.12
CA VAL A 231 -6.33 -4.84 12.07
C VAL A 231 -6.95 -4.69 10.69
N PHE A 232 -6.73 -3.57 10.00
CA PHE A 232 -7.18 -3.36 8.62
C PHE A 232 -6.69 -4.47 7.67
N PHE A 233 -5.44 -4.94 7.84
CA PHE A 233 -4.89 -6.04 7.03
C PHE A 233 -5.51 -7.39 7.44
N VAL A 234 -5.63 -7.66 8.74
CA VAL A 234 -6.26 -8.89 9.26
C VAL A 234 -7.67 -9.06 8.71
N GLN A 235 -8.47 -7.99 8.71
CA GLN A 235 -9.85 -8.02 8.22
C GLN A 235 -9.97 -8.27 6.71
N ARG A 236 -8.90 -8.01 5.95
CA ARG A 236 -8.86 -8.21 4.48
C ARG A 236 -8.24 -9.54 4.08
N ASP A 237 -7.46 -10.13 4.97
CA ASP A 237 -6.85 -11.43 4.76
C ASP A 237 -7.84 -12.56 5.11
N LYS A 238 -8.49 -13.10 4.09
CA LYS A 238 -9.45 -14.19 4.26
C LYS A 238 -8.81 -15.45 4.83
N SER A 239 -7.54 -15.74 4.53
CA SER A 239 -6.89 -16.95 5.02
C SER A 239 -6.64 -16.84 6.52
N VAL A 240 -6.22 -15.66 6.99
CA VAL A 240 -6.13 -15.32 8.41
C VAL A 240 -7.50 -15.41 9.08
N LEU A 241 -8.54 -14.78 8.54
CA LEU A 241 -9.87 -14.82 9.15
C LEU A 241 -10.45 -16.23 9.25
N THR A 242 -10.24 -17.06 8.22
CA THR A 242 -10.72 -18.44 8.20
C THR A 242 -10.04 -19.25 9.29
N ARG A 243 -8.70 -19.17 9.36
CA ARG A 243 -7.92 -19.89 10.38
C ARG A 243 -8.17 -19.36 11.79
N TYR A 244 -8.33 -18.05 11.94
CA TYR A 244 -8.66 -17.41 13.22
C TYR A 244 -9.96 -17.96 13.80
N ARG A 245 -10.95 -18.31 12.98
CA ARG A 245 -12.21 -18.89 13.47
C ARG A 245 -12.08 -20.34 13.96
N SER A 246 -11.12 -21.10 13.45
CA SER A 246 -10.99 -22.54 13.69
C SER A 246 -9.85 -22.95 14.62
N ASP A 247 -8.83 -22.11 14.80
CA ASP A 247 -7.57 -22.47 15.49
C ASP A 247 -7.32 -21.50 16.66
N GLN A 248 -7.52 -21.97 17.91
CA GLN A 248 -7.40 -21.16 19.12
C GLN A 248 -5.95 -20.70 19.39
N ASP A 249 -4.96 -21.52 19.05
CA ASP A 249 -3.55 -21.15 19.21
C ASP A 249 -3.17 -20.06 18.21
N PHE A 250 -3.69 -20.15 16.97
CA PHE A 250 -3.54 -19.08 16.00
C PHE A 250 -4.24 -17.79 16.44
N GLN A 251 -5.40 -17.85 17.09
CA GLN A 251 -6.03 -16.66 17.67
C GLN A 251 -5.12 -15.96 18.69
N ARG A 252 -4.50 -16.73 19.59
CA ARG A 252 -3.55 -16.20 20.58
C ARG A 252 -2.33 -15.57 19.92
N GLN A 253 -1.79 -16.21 18.87
CA GLN A 253 -0.67 -15.66 18.10
C GLN A 253 -1.03 -14.32 17.44
N ILE A 254 -2.19 -14.22 16.79
CA ILE A 254 -2.64 -12.98 16.15
C ILE A 254 -2.86 -11.87 17.18
N LYS A 255 -3.48 -12.17 18.32
CA LYS A 255 -3.68 -11.20 19.41
C LYS A 255 -2.34 -10.67 19.93
N SER A 256 -1.41 -11.56 20.24
CA SER A 256 -0.06 -11.19 20.70
C SER A 256 0.70 -10.35 19.67
N VAL A 257 0.56 -10.65 18.37
CA VAL A 257 1.15 -9.82 17.31
C VAL A 257 0.53 -8.43 17.28
N LEU A 258 -0.80 -8.31 17.36
CA LEU A 258 -1.49 -7.00 17.33
C LEU A 258 -1.18 -6.16 18.57
N GLU A 259 -0.98 -6.80 19.73
CA GLU A 259 -0.57 -6.13 20.97
C GLU A 259 0.83 -5.51 20.90
N ALA A 260 1.71 -6.04 20.03
CA ALA A 260 3.04 -5.49 19.81
C ALA A 260 3.03 -4.13 19.07
N PHE A 261 1.90 -3.72 18.51
CA PHE A 261 1.72 -2.43 17.84
C PHE A 261 1.00 -1.42 18.75
N PRO A 262 1.38 -0.14 18.69
CA PRO A 262 0.77 0.92 19.50
C PRO A 262 -0.72 1.07 19.17
N ALA A 263 -1.53 1.43 20.17
CA ALA A 263 -2.94 1.73 19.98
C ALA A 263 -3.13 2.94 19.05
#